data_AF-A0A9D1M0I7-F1
#
_entry.id   AF-A0A9D1M0I7-F1
#
_cell.length_a   1.000
_cell.length_b   1.000
_cell.length_c   1.000
_cell.angle_alpha   90.00
_cell.angle_beta   90.00
_cell.angle_gamma   90.00
#
_symmetry.space_group_name_H-M   'P 1'
#
loop_
_entity.id
_entity.type
_entity.pdbx_description
1 polymer ?
#
loop_
_entity_poly.entity_id
_entity_poly.type
_entity_poly.pdbx_seq_one_letter_code
_entity_poly.pdbx_strand_id
1 'polypeptide(L)'
;MLLKTKNKEINLVLRTRKIADIAKRLEGKNFEDVYFKAMNEFDLEALSKIIYILAENEDKTSSFKSSTDVYDFIDDYMEENKKTYKDIFEEIATDINKEGFFNSKMTKEQLKDKMSSPLSSMNMNEVIKNSAEKAIAKVAEQEFQGYRA
;
A
#
# COMPACT_ATOMS: atom_id res chain seq x y z
N MET A 1 13.53 6.25 -8.22
CA MET A 1 14.38 5.55 -7.22
C MET A 1 15.11 4.35 -7.81
N LEU A 2 16.38 4.10 -7.48
CA LEU A 2 17.09 2.88 -7.90
C LEU A 2 17.01 1.79 -6.83
N LEU A 3 16.67 0.56 -7.23
CA LEU A 3 16.77 -0.65 -6.40
C LEU A 3 17.75 -1.61 -7.07
N LYS A 4 18.68 -2.15 -6.29
CA LYS A 4 19.79 -2.95 -6.80
C LYS A 4 19.98 -4.23 -6.00
N THR A 5 20.16 -5.33 -6.74
CA THR A 5 20.73 -6.60 -6.28
C THR A 5 22.01 -6.87 -7.06
N LYS A 6 22.74 -7.93 -6.73
CA LYS A 6 23.91 -8.38 -7.50
C LYS A 6 23.54 -8.73 -8.95
N ASN A 7 22.34 -9.26 -9.15
CA ASN A 7 21.88 -9.81 -10.43
C ASN A 7 21.10 -8.80 -11.26
N LYS A 8 20.49 -7.79 -10.63
CA LYS A 8 19.57 -6.88 -11.32
C LYS A 8 19.57 -5.49 -10.70
N GLU A 9 19.50 -4.48 -11.57
CA GLU A 9 19.27 -3.10 -11.19
C GLU A 9 17.98 -2.62 -11.87
N ILE A 10 17.09 -1.99 -11.11
CA ILE A 10 15.85 -1.44 -11.63
C ILE A 10 15.71 0.02 -11.20
N ASN A 11 15.11 0.84 -12.08
CA ASN A 11 14.76 2.20 -11.76
C ASN A 11 13.24 2.32 -11.61
N LEU A 12 12.76 2.62 -10.42
CA LEU A 12 11.37 2.96 -10.18
C LEU A 12 11.12 4.39 -10.70
N VAL A 13 10.39 4.49 -11.80
CA VAL A 13 10.08 5.75 -12.48
C VAL A 13 8.62 6.13 -12.24
N LEU A 14 8.44 7.24 -11.52
CA LEU A 14 7.13 7.80 -11.21
C LEU A 14 6.62 8.68 -12.35
N ARG A 15 5.44 8.36 -12.89
CA ARG A 15 4.75 9.16 -13.93
C ARG A 15 3.25 9.07 -13.72
N THR A 16 2.51 10.13 -14.02
CA THR A 16 1.04 10.19 -13.83
C THR A 16 0.31 8.97 -14.39
N ARG A 17 0.66 8.53 -15.61
CA ARG A 17 0.08 7.32 -16.24
C ARG A 17 0.29 6.06 -15.40
N LYS A 18 1.48 5.89 -14.82
CA LYS A 18 1.82 4.71 -13.99
C LYS A 18 1.09 4.74 -12.66
N ILE A 19 1.02 5.92 -12.03
CA ILE A 19 0.26 6.13 -10.79
C ILE A 19 -1.22 5.79 -10.99
N ALA A 20 -1.82 6.25 -12.09
CA ALA A 20 -3.20 5.92 -12.43
C ALA A 20 -3.39 4.42 -12.73
N ASP A 21 -2.43 3.77 -13.40
CA ASP A 21 -2.48 2.33 -13.67
C ASP A 21 -2.39 1.49 -12.38
N ILE A 22 -1.55 1.90 -11.42
CA ILE A 22 -1.48 1.27 -10.10
C ILE A 22 -2.83 1.38 -9.39
N ALA A 23 -3.40 2.59 -9.29
CA ALA A 23 -4.69 2.80 -8.62
C ALA A 23 -5.79 1.90 -9.22
N LYS A 24 -5.84 1.79 -10.55
CA LYS A 24 -6.79 0.93 -11.27
C LYS A 24 -6.57 -0.56 -10.97
N ARG A 25 -5.32 -1.04 -10.98
CA ARG A 25 -4.98 -2.47 -10.77
C ARG A 25 -5.12 -2.93 -9.33
N LEU A 26 -5.08 -2.00 -8.39
CA LEU A 26 -5.39 -2.22 -6.98
C LEU A 26 -6.86 -1.92 -6.65
N GLU A 27 -7.72 -1.81 -7.66
CA GLU A 27 -9.18 -1.66 -7.55
C GLU A 27 -9.63 -0.46 -6.70
N GLY A 28 -8.83 0.61 -6.66
CA GLY A 28 -9.16 1.82 -5.92
C GLY A 28 -9.42 3.05 -6.78
N LYS A 29 -10.10 4.03 -6.17
CA LYS A 29 -10.37 5.33 -6.78
C LYS A 29 -9.21 6.32 -6.64
N ASN A 30 -8.45 6.21 -5.56
CA ASN A 30 -7.35 7.11 -5.22
C ASN A 30 -6.06 6.30 -5.01
N PHE A 31 -4.96 6.76 -5.61
CA PHE A 31 -3.67 6.10 -5.51
C PHE A 31 -3.10 6.08 -4.10
N GLU A 32 -3.18 7.20 -3.38
CA GLU A 32 -2.66 7.33 -2.02
C GLU A 32 -3.34 6.32 -1.09
N ASP A 33 -4.66 6.23 -1.17
CA ASP A 33 -5.45 5.32 -0.32
C ASP A 33 -5.08 3.86 -0.57
N VAL A 34 -5.01 3.42 -1.84
CA VAL A 34 -4.64 2.02 -2.14
C VAL A 34 -3.20 1.72 -1.78
N TYR A 35 -2.29 2.68 -1.91
CA TYR A 35 -0.90 2.50 -1.57
C TYR A 35 -0.73 2.26 -0.07
N PHE A 36 -1.29 3.15 0.75
CA PHE A 36 -1.19 3.02 2.20
C PHE A 36 -1.98 1.82 2.72
N LYS A 37 -3.12 1.47 2.10
CA LYS A 37 -3.84 0.23 2.42
C LYS A 37 -2.95 -1.00 2.18
N ALA A 38 -2.37 -1.13 0.99
CA ALA A 38 -1.47 -2.23 0.63
C ALA A 38 -0.27 -2.34 1.59
N MET A 39 0.33 -1.19 1.94
CA MET A 39 1.44 -1.13 2.89
C MET A 39 1.05 -1.65 4.28
N ASN A 40 -0.10 -1.22 4.81
CA ASN A 40 -0.56 -1.59 6.14
C ASN A 40 -1.00 -3.04 6.25
N GLU A 41 -1.56 -3.58 5.17
CA GLU A 41 -1.99 -4.98 5.08
C GLU A 41 -0.82 -5.91 4.71
N PHE A 42 0.37 -5.35 4.43
CA PHE A 42 1.53 -6.07 3.89
C PHE A 42 1.16 -6.89 2.64
N ASP A 43 0.34 -6.31 1.76
CA ASP A 43 -0.13 -6.95 0.54
C ASP A 43 1.03 -7.09 -0.46
N LEU A 44 1.61 -8.29 -0.51
CA LEU A 44 2.73 -8.62 -1.38
C LEU A 44 2.34 -8.59 -2.86
N GLU A 45 1.10 -8.92 -3.19
CA GLU A 45 0.61 -8.86 -4.57
C GLU A 45 0.53 -7.40 -5.03
N ALA A 46 0.05 -6.51 -4.16
CA ALA A 46 0.06 -5.08 -4.42
C ALA A 46 1.49 -4.53 -4.54
N LEU A 47 2.41 -4.91 -3.64
CA LEU A 47 3.83 -4.52 -3.73
C LEU A 47 4.45 -4.93 -5.06
N SER A 48 4.22 -6.18 -5.47
CA SER A 48 4.71 -6.72 -6.75
C SER A 48 4.13 -5.95 -7.93
N LYS A 49 2.82 -5.68 -7.96
CA LYS A 49 2.19 -4.85 -9.00
C LYS A 49 2.77 -3.44 -9.05
N ILE A 50 2.98 -2.80 -7.89
CA ILE A 50 3.58 -1.46 -7.80
C ILE A 50 4.98 -1.48 -8.42
N ILE A 51 5.86 -2.39 -7.99
CA ILE A 51 7.22 -2.49 -8.50
C ILE A 51 7.21 -2.81 -9.99
N TYR A 52 6.41 -3.78 -10.44
CA TYR A 52 6.28 -4.15 -11.85
C TYR A 52 5.97 -2.95 -12.75
N ILE A 53 5.02 -2.11 -12.34
CA ILE A 53 4.58 -0.95 -13.12
C ILE A 53 5.62 0.17 -13.10
N LEU A 54 6.27 0.39 -11.96
CA LEU A 54 7.23 1.49 -11.78
C LEU A 54 8.59 1.17 -12.39
N ALA A 55 9.04 -0.09 -12.34
CA ALA A 55 10.37 -0.50 -12.75
C ALA A 55 10.60 -0.36 -14.26
N GLU A 56 11.55 0.50 -14.62
CA GLU A 56 12.11 0.67 -15.95
C GLU A 56 13.58 0.25 -16.00
N ASN A 57 13.99 -0.33 -17.13
CA ASN A 57 15.39 -0.54 -17.48
C ASN A 57 15.96 0.71 -18.17
N GLU A 58 17.24 0.67 -18.56
CA GLU A 58 17.92 1.79 -19.22
C GLU A 58 17.20 2.26 -20.50
N ASP A 59 16.58 1.34 -21.23
CA ASP A 59 15.81 1.60 -22.45
C ASP A 59 14.41 2.19 -22.19
N LYS A 60 14.05 2.50 -20.93
CA LYS A 60 12.73 3.02 -20.51
C LYS A 60 11.57 2.04 -20.78
N THR A 61 11.88 0.75 -20.88
CA THR A 61 10.91 -0.34 -20.99
C THR A 61 10.77 -1.06 -19.64
N SER A 62 9.77 -1.93 -19.48
CA SER A 62 9.58 -2.64 -18.20
C SER A 62 10.79 -3.52 -17.88
N SER A 63 11.26 -3.48 -16.62
CA SER A 63 12.38 -4.32 -16.16
C SER A 63 12.01 -5.79 -15.93
N PHE A 64 10.73 -6.12 -15.97
CA PHE A 64 10.21 -7.44 -15.62
C PHE A 64 9.27 -7.95 -16.71
N LYS A 65 9.26 -9.27 -16.93
CA LYS A 65 8.36 -9.91 -17.90
C LYS A 65 7.10 -10.43 -17.22
N SER A 66 7.16 -10.69 -15.92
CA SER A 66 6.05 -11.22 -15.12
C SER A 66 6.09 -10.71 -13.68
N SER A 67 5.00 -10.89 -12.94
CA SER A 67 4.96 -10.65 -11.49
C SER A 67 5.80 -11.66 -10.70
N THR A 68 6.03 -12.86 -11.22
CA THR A 68 6.94 -13.85 -10.61
C THR A 68 8.36 -13.32 -10.56
N ASP A 69 8.84 -12.75 -11.67
CA ASP A 69 10.17 -12.14 -11.74
C ASP A 69 10.36 -10.99 -10.71
N VAL A 70 9.26 -10.35 -10.30
CA VAL A 70 9.27 -9.28 -9.30
C VAL A 70 9.38 -9.85 -7.89
N TYR A 71 8.69 -10.96 -7.60
CA TYR A 71 8.84 -11.63 -6.30
C TYR A 71 10.27 -12.12 -6.09
N ASP A 72 10.85 -12.80 -7.09
CA ASP A 72 12.25 -13.25 -7.04
C ASP A 72 13.21 -12.08 -6.78
N PHE A 73 12.96 -10.93 -7.44
CA PHE A 73 13.74 -9.72 -7.20
C PHE A 73 13.57 -9.16 -5.79
N ILE A 74 12.35 -9.16 -5.24
CA ILE A 74 12.09 -8.68 -3.88
C ILE A 74 12.82 -9.55 -2.86
N ASP A 75 12.80 -10.87 -3.04
CA ASP A 75 13.50 -11.82 -2.15
C ASP A 75 15.01 -11.57 -2.17
N ASP A 76 15.63 -11.49 -3.35
CA ASP A 76 17.04 -11.13 -3.52
C ASP A 76 17.35 -9.77 -2.88
N TYR A 77 16.48 -8.78 -3.11
CA TYR A 77 16.67 -7.42 -2.60
C TYR A 77 16.63 -7.37 -1.07
N MET A 78 15.69 -8.08 -0.46
CA MET A 78 15.57 -8.20 0.99
C MET A 78 16.78 -8.89 1.61
N GLU A 79 17.21 -10.03 1.05
CA GLU A 79 18.35 -10.78 1.55
C GLU A 79 19.64 -9.97 1.46
N GLU A 80 19.93 -9.40 0.28
CA GLU A 80 21.19 -8.70 0.04
C GLU A 80 21.29 -7.37 0.78
N ASN A 81 20.17 -6.65 0.94
CA ASN A 81 20.14 -5.33 1.58
C ASN A 81 19.70 -5.37 3.06
N LYS A 82 19.42 -6.56 3.60
CA LYS A 82 18.89 -6.77 4.97
C LYS A 82 17.64 -5.96 5.25
N LYS A 83 16.69 -5.98 4.30
CA LYS A 83 15.43 -5.24 4.36
C LYS A 83 14.25 -6.18 4.53
N THR A 84 13.16 -5.62 5.03
CA THR A 84 11.84 -6.25 5.11
C THR A 84 10.91 -5.68 4.04
N TYR A 85 9.77 -6.34 3.78
CA TYR A 85 8.73 -5.77 2.92
C TYR A 85 8.29 -4.37 3.37
N LYS A 86 8.24 -4.16 4.68
CA LYS A 86 7.91 -2.85 5.27
C LYS A 86 8.91 -1.78 4.83
N ASP A 87 10.21 -2.07 4.90
CA ASP A 87 11.26 -1.13 4.49
C ASP A 87 11.13 -0.77 3.01
N ILE A 88 10.80 -1.75 2.15
CA ILE A 88 10.58 -1.51 0.72
C ILE A 88 9.38 -0.59 0.49
N PHE A 89 8.25 -0.83 1.17
CA PHE A 89 7.10 0.06 1.11
C PHE A 89 7.43 1.48 1.61
N GLU A 90 8.16 1.62 2.72
CA GLU A 90 8.54 2.93 3.27
C GLU A 90 9.45 3.71 2.30
N GLU A 91 10.37 3.03 1.64
CA GLU A 91 11.29 3.64 0.68
C GLU A 91 10.55 4.12 -0.58
N ILE A 92 9.67 3.28 -1.13
CA ILE A 92 8.84 3.66 -2.28
C ILE A 92 7.92 4.83 -1.88
N ALA A 93 7.32 4.82 -0.68
CA ALA A 93 6.48 5.90 -0.18
C ALA A 93 7.25 7.21 -0.08
N THR A 94 8.50 7.14 0.37
CA THR A 94 9.39 8.30 0.49
C THR A 94 9.69 8.91 -0.88
N ASP A 95 9.97 8.09 -1.90
CA ASP A 95 10.22 8.58 -3.28
C ASP A 95 8.94 9.19 -3.89
N ILE A 96 7.80 8.51 -3.73
CA ILE A 96 6.48 9.02 -4.18
C ILE A 96 6.17 10.38 -3.56
N ASN A 97 6.34 10.52 -2.25
CA ASN A 97 6.07 11.77 -1.53
C ASN A 97 7.03 12.89 -1.96
N LYS A 98 8.31 12.57 -2.15
CA LYS A 98 9.32 13.52 -2.60
C LYS A 98 8.95 14.13 -3.96
N GLU A 99 8.52 13.28 -4.90
CA GLU A 99 8.09 13.67 -6.25
C GLU A 99 6.66 14.27 -6.29
N GLY A 100 5.91 14.22 -5.18
CA GLY A 100 4.61 14.88 -5.05
C GLY A 100 3.45 14.13 -5.72
N PHE A 101 3.53 12.80 -5.82
CA PHE A 101 2.48 11.97 -6.42
C PHE A 101 1.38 11.53 -5.44
N PHE A 102 1.54 11.82 -4.14
CA PHE A 102 0.44 11.79 -3.18
C PHE A 102 -0.43 13.04 -3.30
N ASN A 103 -1.66 12.99 -2.79
CA ASN A 103 -2.64 14.10 -2.83
C ASN A 103 -2.12 15.36 -2.14
N SER A 104 -1.16 15.21 -1.21
CA SER A 104 -0.43 16.31 -0.61
C SER A 104 1.03 15.91 -0.39
N LYS A 105 1.93 16.89 -0.52
CA LYS A 105 3.35 16.70 -0.19
C LYS A 105 3.52 16.77 1.33
N MET A 106 3.73 15.62 1.94
CA MET A 106 3.88 15.47 3.39
C MET A 106 5.31 15.80 3.84
N THR A 107 5.48 16.30 5.06
CA THR A 107 6.79 16.32 5.73
C THR A 107 7.25 14.90 6.06
N LYS A 108 8.51 14.74 6.48
CA LYS A 108 9.03 13.44 6.92
C LYS A 108 8.25 12.88 8.10
N GLU A 109 7.89 13.75 9.04
CA GLU A 109 7.12 13.42 10.24
C GLU A 109 5.70 13.00 9.86
N GLN A 110 5.01 13.78 9.02
CA GLN A 110 3.67 13.46 8.55
C GLN A 110 3.62 12.12 7.79
N LEU A 111 4.61 11.88 6.92
CA LEU A 111 4.71 10.62 6.19
C LEU A 111 4.96 9.45 7.15
N LYS A 112 5.89 9.62 8.11
CA LYS A 112 6.16 8.61 9.14
C LYS A 112 4.92 8.29 9.95
N ASP A 113 4.19 9.30 10.42
CA ASP A 113 2.95 9.11 11.17
C ASP A 113 1.91 8.34 10.35
N LYS A 114 1.79 8.67 9.05
CA LYS A 114 0.87 7.98 8.14
C LYS A 114 1.23 6.50 7.91
N MET A 115 2.53 6.21 7.77
CA MET A 115 3.09 4.85 7.64
C MET A 115 3.04 4.05 8.94
N SER A 116 3.02 4.72 10.09
CA SER A 116 3.06 4.09 11.42
C SER A 116 1.68 3.77 11.97
N SER A 117 0.61 4.34 11.40
CA SER A 117 -0.73 4.27 11.98
C SER A 117 -1.40 2.95 11.60
N PRO A 118 -1.59 1.98 12.53
CA PRO A 118 -2.28 0.73 12.24
C PRO A 118 -3.76 0.94 11.85
N LEU A 119 -4.28 2.15 12.08
CA LEU A 119 -5.65 2.55 11.80
C LEU A 119 -5.82 3.09 10.37
N SER A 120 -4.75 3.35 9.60
CA SER A 120 -4.91 3.86 8.23
C SER A 120 -5.39 2.78 7.24
N SER A 121 -5.39 1.50 7.63
CA SER A 121 -6.13 0.42 6.94
C SER A 121 -7.54 0.19 7.48
N MET A 122 -7.90 0.73 8.65
CA MET A 122 -9.26 0.57 9.19
C MET A 122 -10.23 1.47 8.44
N ASN A 123 -11.19 0.85 7.74
CA ASN A 123 -12.32 1.56 7.17
C ASN A 123 -13.20 2.10 8.31
N MET A 124 -12.98 3.36 8.72
CA MET A 124 -13.74 4.00 9.81
C MET A 124 -15.25 3.95 9.58
N ASN A 125 -15.71 3.95 8.32
CA ASN A 125 -17.14 3.80 8.03
C ASN A 125 -17.65 2.41 8.43
N GLU A 126 -16.88 1.34 8.22
CA GLU A 126 -17.22 0.00 8.71
C GLU A 126 -17.18 -0.09 10.23
N VAL A 127 -16.20 0.55 10.88
CA VAL A 127 -16.11 0.57 12.35
C VAL A 127 -17.33 1.26 12.96
N ILE A 128 -17.72 2.42 12.41
CA ILE A 128 -18.92 3.15 12.83
C ILE A 128 -20.18 2.31 12.58
N LYS A 129 -20.30 1.70 11.39
CA LYS A 129 -21.44 0.84 11.03
C LYS A 129 -21.58 -0.34 11.98
N ASN A 130 -20.49 -1.08 12.22
CA ASN A 130 -20.47 -2.23 13.14
C ASN A 130 -20.81 -1.81 14.58
N SER A 131 -20.38 -0.63 15.00
CA SER A 131 -20.70 -0.09 16.33
C SER A 131 -22.19 0.26 16.45
N ALA A 132 -22.77 0.86 15.40
CA ALA A 132 -24.20 1.14 15.34
C ALA A 132 -25.04 -0.14 15.32
N GLU A 133 -24.65 -1.14 14.53
CA GLU A 133 -25.31 -2.46 14.48
C GLU A 133 -25.29 -3.14 15.86
N LYS A 134 -24.16 -3.12 16.57
CA LYS A 134 -24.06 -3.65 17.94
C LYS A 134 -24.95 -2.90 18.94
N ALA A 135 -25.02 -1.57 18.83
CA ALA A 135 -25.89 -0.78 19.71
C ALA A 135 -27.37 -1.11 19.48
N ILE A 136 -27.79 -1.23 18.22
CA ILE A 136 -29.16 -1.62 17.86
C ILE A 136 -29.48 -3.03 18.33
N ALA A 137 -28.57 -3.99 18.13
CA ALA A 137 -28.75 -5.37 18.60
C ALA A 137 -28.93 -5.43 20.12
N LYS A 138 -28.14 -4.65 20.87
CA LYS A 138 -28.24 -4.59 22.34
C LYS A 138 -29.55 -3.97 22.83
N VAL A 139 -30.07 -2.95 22.13
CA VAL A 139 -31.39 -2.38 22.42
C VAL A 139 -32.49 -3.41 22.15
N ALA A 140 -32.42 -4.11 21.01
CA ALA A 140 -33.37 -5.16 20.67
C ALA A 140 -33.36 -6.32 21.68
N GLU A 141 -32.18 -6.76 22.15
CA GLU A 141 -32.07 -7.78 23.21
C GLU A 141 -32.71 -7.34 24.52
N GLN A 142 -32.52 -6.08 24.93
CA GLN A 142 -33.10 -5.53 26.17
C GLN A 142 -34.63 -5.45 26.08
N GLU A 143 -35.18 -4.98 24.96
CA GLU A 143 -36.62 -4.98 24.70
C GLU A 143 -37.17 -6.41 24.72
N PHE A 144 -36.51 -7.36 24.06
CA PHE A 144 -36.96 -8.75 24.01
C PHE A 144 -36.93 -9.45 25.38
N GLN A 145 -35.98 -9.11 26.24
CA GLN A 145 -35.95 -9.57 27.64
C GLN A 145 -37.05 -8.91 28.48
N GLY A 146 -37.34 -7.63 28.26
CA GLY A 146 -38.44 -6.92 28.93
C GLY A 146 -39.83 -7.49 28.59
N TYR A 147 -40.03 -7.98 27.36
CA TYR A 147 -41.27 -8.65 26.95
C TYR A 147 -41.46 -10.07 27.53
N ARG A 148 -40.41 -10.68 28.09
CA ARG A 148 -40.46 -12.01 28.73
C ARG A 148 -40.57 -11.95 30.26
N ALA A 149 -40.63 -10.76 30.85
CA ALA A 149 -40.79 -10.52 32.29
C ALA A 149 -42.25 -10.32 32.70
#